data_AF-A0A9W9A5L0-F1
#
_entry.id   AF-A0A9W9A5L0-F1
#
_cell.length_a   1.000
_cell.length_b   1.000
_cell.length_c   1.000
_cell.angle_alpha   90.00
_cell.angle_beta   90.00
_cell.angle_gamma   90.00
#
_symmetry.space_group_name_H-M   'P 1'
#
loop_
_entity.id
_entity.type
_entity.pdbx_description
1 polymer ?
#
loop_
_entity_poly.entity_id
_entity_poly.type
_entity_poly.pdbx_seq_one_letter_code
_entity_poly.pdbx_strand_id
1 'polypeptide(L)'
;MNVHPRVEICDGFSFQDSKLENLARCHPFTQQEREIPILTVIDLIFPSNASFETAFETSLKAPHYVKGNVRLSQIVTESATFVAKYATQSGLSLLSAGSGPAFSAQEEDVWCIDHRGVLTLSVCKDTYNGLGLVGKRVAFGKGKGKQGDGRHAISIPLYAKETESVKIRAQREAALRRWEEQRIREIGSPLWNVLAFSESMSSEDLENTFKLVKNQDAKFFELTPVHFQKNVLEDIHVPVVQLNPRPWRQNTSVSNQEEEEDWYETTEGLFEWVGMAGFGATRLKANDRVDPFVAVYEPPVPARVGNVTHLKWTGFIGPSFVQSLIEFISHHLAQSLPANRPEFLSISSHACTWAPVSYISTKAQAQATDVTPPLRDPTREVEDSWCLVVTVRQGESTDGQEKCAWVLAESVGKHDSRLG
;
A
#
# COMPACT_ATOMS: atom_id res chain seq x y z
N MET A 1 14.73 13.11 -21.47
CA MET A 1 15.08 13.01 -20.03
C MET A 1 14.24 11.90 -19.46
N ASN A 2 14.87 10.80 -19.03
CA ASN A 2 14.15 9.74 -18.34
C ASN A 2 13.88 10.24 -16.91
N VAL A 3 12.61 10.25 -16.51
CA VAL A 3 12.24 10.51 -15.12
C VAL A 3 12.36 9.16 -14.42
N HIS A 4 13.46 8.96 -13.70
CA HIS A 4 13.68 7.78 -12.87
C HIS A 4 12.63 7.73 -11.75
N PRO A 5 12.28 6.54 -11.23
CA PRO A 5 11.47 6.43 -10.01
C PRO A 5 12.14 7.22 -8.89
N ARG A 6 11.34 7.81 -8.01
CA ARG A 6 11.83 8.59 -6.88
C ARG A 6 11.76 7.71 -5.65
N VAL A 7 12.92 7.49 -5.02
CA VAL A 7 13.03 6.79 -3.75
C VAL A 7 13.26 7.82 -2.63
N GLU A 8 12.39 7.82 -1.63
CA GLU A 8 12.62 8.52 -0.36
C GLU A 8 13.04 7.50 0.70
N ILE A 9 14.15 7.73 1.39
CA ILE A 9 14.62 6.88 2.49
C ILE A 9 14.55 7.69 3.80
N CYS A 10 13.91 7.09 4.81
CA CYS A 10 13.82 7.63 6.18
C CYS A 10 14.29 6.58 7.20
N ASP A 11 14.92 7.03 8.27
CA ASP A 11 15.39 6.21 9.38
C ASP A 11 14.79 6.64 10.74
N GLY A 12 14.82 5.75 11.72
CA GLY A 12 14.39 6.05 13.08
C GLY A 12 14.79 5.01 14.13
N PHE A 13 14.63 5.38 15.41
CA PHE A 13 15.18 4.66 16.57
C PHE A 13 14.15 4.23 17.62
N SER A 14 12.86 4.26 17.27
CA SER A 14 11.77 3.90 18.15
C SER A 14 10.65 3.21 17.39
N PHE A 15 9.99 2.25 18.04
CA PHE A 15 8.72 1.69 17.60
C PHE A 15 7.54 2.66 17.81
N GLN A 16 7.70 3.64 18.71
CA GLN A 16 6.73 4.73 18.95
C GLN A 16 6.96 5.91 17.99
N ASP A 17 7.55 5.66 16.82
CA ASP A 17 7.67 6.70 15.81
C ASP A 17 6.34 6.87 15.08
N SER A 18 5.82 8.11 15.10
CA SER A 18 4.59 8.47 14.42
C SER A 18 4.55 8.11 12.93
N LYS A 19 5.70 7.97 12.25
CA LYS A 19 5.76 7.47 10.87
C LYS A 19 5.41 5.98 10.80
N LEU A 20 5.89 5.16 11.73
CA LEU A 20 5.54 3.73 11.80
C LEU A 20 4.10 3.51 12.26
N GLU A 21 3.64 4.23 13.29
CA GLU A 21 2.26 4.13 13.82
C GLU A 21 1.18 4.47 12.77
N ASN A 22 1.54 5.24 11.74
CA ASN A 22 0.63 5.65 10.69
C ASN A 22 1.03 5.14 9.29
N LEU A 23 2.10 4.35 9.16
CA LEU A 23 2.64 3.89 7.87
C LEU A 23 1.57 3.14 7.09
N ALA A 24 0.95 2.14 7.73
CA ALA A 24 -0.11 1.37 7.10
C ALA A 24 -1.30 2.24 6.68
N ARG A 25 -1.76 3.14 7.56
CA ARG A 25 -2.85 4.08 7.25
C ARG A 25 -2.51 5.03 6.10
N CYS A 26 -1.23 5.33 5.88
CA CYS A 26 -0.83 6.12 4.72
C CYS A 26 -1.10 5.40 3.40
N HIS A 27 -1.16 4.06 3.35
CA HIS A 27 -1.37 3.28 2.14
C HIS A 27 -2.73 2.54 2.20
N PRO A 28 -3.86 3.19 1.83
CA PRO A 28 -5.20 2.64 2.01
C PRO A 28 -5.55 1.40 1.18
N PHE A 29 -4.81 1.09 0.11
CA PHE A 29 -5.11 -0.02 -0.81
C PHE A 29 -3.85 -0.79 -1.22
N THR A 30 -3.75 -2.04 -0.78
CA THR A 30 -2.67 -3.00 -1.11
C THR A 30 -3.29 -4.22 -1.80
N GLN A 31 -3.03 -4.49 -3.09
CA GLN A 31 -3.67 -5.62 -3.79
C GLN A 31 -3.07 -6.09 -5.12
N GLN A 32 -2.98 -7.43 -5.30
CA GLN A 32 -2.75 -8.07 -6.60
C GLN A 32 -4.05 -8.45 -7.33
N GLU A 33 -4.02 -8.41 -8.65
CA GLU A 33 -4.94 -9.13 -9.52
C GLU A 33 -4.24 -10.27 -10.27
N ARG A 34 -5.00 -11.32 -10.62
CA ARG A 34 -4.48 -12.70 -10.73
C ARG A 34 -3.99 -13.12 -12.12
N GLU A 35 -4.17 -12.29 -13.16
CA GLU A 35 -3.93 -12.70 -14.55
C GLU A 35 -2.53 -12.32 -15.10
N ILE A 36 -1.75 -11.53 -14.36
CA ILE A 36 -0.31 -11.36 -14.60
C ILE A 36 0.42 -11.68 -13.29
N PRO A 37 1.41 -12.60 -13.27
CA PRO A 37 2.02 -13.11 -12.02
C PRO A 37 2.98 -12.10 -11.33
N ILE A 38 2.88 -10.82 -11.67
CA ILE A 38 3.74 -9.69 -11.33
C ILE A 38 2.81 -8.46 -11.19
N LEU A 39 2.75 -7.70 -10.10
CA LEU A 39 3.43 -7.79 -8.80
C LEU A 39 2.56 -7.12 -7.72
N THR A 40 2.06 -7.84 -6.71
CA THR A 40 1.59 -7.20 -5.45
C THR A 40 1.54 -8.19 -4.30
N VAL A 41 2.31 -7.89 -3.29
CA VAL A 41 2.54 -8.80 -2.18
C VAL A 41 2.75 -7.95 -0.93
N ILE A 42 2.34 -8.47 0.23
CA ILE A 42 3.08 -8.15 1.45
C ILE A 42 4.08 -9.27 1.64
N ASP A 43 5.36 -8.96 1.49
CA ASP A 43 6.45 -9.88 1.77
C ASP A 43 7.00 -9.55 3.16
N LEU A 44 6.95 -10.51 4.08
CA LEU A 44 7.73 -10.47 5.32
C LEU A 44 8.91 -11.44 5.17
N ILE A 45 10.12 -10.89 5.18
CA ILE A 45 11.37 -11.64 4.96
C ILE A 45 12.26 -11.44 6.19
N PHE A 46 12.79 -12.53 6.73
CA PHE A 46 13.65 -12.52 7.92
C PHE A 46 14.54 -13.77 7.95
N PRO A 47 15.71 -13.74 8.63
CA PRO A 47 16.50 -14.94 8.88
C PRO A 47 15.67 -15.96 9.68
N SER A 48 15.56 -17.20 9.19
CA SER A 48 14.60 -18.20 9.69
C SER A 48 14.69 -18.39 11.21
N ASN A 49 13.55 -18.26 11.90
CA ASN A 49 13.47 -18.33 13.35
C ASN A 49 12.16 -19.02 13.78
N ALA A 50 12.28 -20.25 14.29
CA ALA A 50 11.13 -21.07 14.65
C ALA A 50 10.29 -20.50 15.81
N SER A 51 10.89 -19.74 16.73
CA SER A 51 10.17 -19.08 17.83
C SER A 51 9.30 -17.94 17.31
N PHE A 52 9.85 -17.11 16.43
CA PHE A 52 9.11 -16.04 15.77
C PHE A 52 8.00 -16.62 14.88
N GLU A 53 8.29 -17.63 14.06
CA GLU A 53 7.30 -18.28 13.18
C GLU A 53 6.13 -18.88 13.98
N THR A 54 6.40 -19.57 15.09
CA THR A 54 5.34 -20.13 15.96
C THR A 54 4.50 -19.03 16.60
N ALA A 55 5.13 -17.96 17.09
CA ALA A 55 4.42 -16.80 17.65
C ALA A 55 3.58 -16.08 16.59
N PHE A 56 4.09 -16.00 15.36
CA PHE A 56 3.42 -15.38 14.22
C PHE A 56 2.16 -16.16 13.84
N GLU A 57 2.30 -17.46 13.59
CA GLU A 57 1.22 -18.37 13.15
C GLU A 57 0.09 -18.49 14.19
N THR A 58 0.37 -18.24 15.46
CA THR A 58 -0.62 -18.26 16.55
C THR A 58 -1.28 -16.90 16.83
N SER A 59 -0.62 -15.78 16.51
CA SER A 59 -1.10 -14.43 16.89
C SER A 59 -1.90 -13.74 15.79
N LEU A 60 -1.49 -13.85 14.53
CA LEU A 60 -2.09 -13.09 13.43
C LEU A 60 -3.19 -13.88 12.71
N LYS A 61 -4.39 -13.31 12.68
CA LYS A 61 -5.54 -13.88 11.96
C LYS A 61 -5.34 -13.71 10.45
N ALA A 62 -5.72 -14.74 9.68
CA ALA A 62 -5.74 -14.66 8.22
C ALA A 62 -6.65 -13.51 7.75
N PRO A 63 -6.15 -12.54 6.97
CA PRO A 63 -6.99 -11.45 6.47
C PRO A 63 -7.93 -11.95 5.38
N HIS A 64 -9.09 -11.32 5.31
CA HIS A 64 -10.13 -11.58 4.32
C HIS A 64 -10.60 -10.26 3.72
N TYR A 65 -11.12 -10.32 2.51
CA TYR A 65 -11.73 -9.18 1.84
C TYR A 65 -12.98 -9.64 1.10
N VAL A 66 -13.78 -8.69 0.62
CA VAL A 66 -15.05 -8.99 -0.03
C VAL A 66 -14.99 -8.53 -1.49
N LYS A 67 -15.37 -9.40 -2.42
CA LYS A 67 -15.62 -9.06 -3.82
C LYS A 67 -17.11 -8.91 -4.04
N GLY A 68 -17.56 -8.01 -4.90
CA GLY A 68 -18.99 -7.94 -5.24
C GLY A 68 -19.33 -6.92 -6.32
N ASN A 69 -20.63 -6.74 -6.54
CA ASN A 69 -21.17 -5.83 -7.55
C ASN A 69 -22.08 -4.78 -6.93
N VAL A 70 -21.85 -3.49 -7.25
CA VAL A 70 -22.56 -2.36 -6.64
C VAL A 70 -22.94 -1.27 -7.62
N ARG A 71 -23.99 -0.51 -7.30
CA ARG A 71 -24.22 0.83 -7.88
C ARG A 71 -23.52 1.87 -7.03
N LEU A 72 -22.70 2.71 -7.65
CA LEU A 72 -21.99 3.79 -6.98
C LEU A 72 -22.96 4.87 -6.48
N SER A 73 -24.04 5.15 -7.23
CA SER A 73 -25.09 6.08 -6.81
C SER A 73 -25.80 5.60 -5.53
N GLN A 74 -25.97 4.28 -5.37
CA GLN A 74 -26.57 3.67 -4.19
C GLN A 74 -25.64 3.78 -2.98
N ILE A 75 -24.35 3.45 -3.13
CA ILE A 75 -23.33 3.65 -2.08
C ILE A 75 -23.29 5.11 -1.60
N VAL A 76 -23.29 6.08 -2.52
CA VAL A 76 -23.28 7.50 -2.15
C VAL A 76 -24.59 7.93 -1.47
N THR A 77 -25.73 7.40 -1.91
CA THR A 77 -27.03 7.66 -1.26
C THR A 77 -27.05 7.12 0.17
N GLU A 78 -26.59 5.88 0.38
CA GLU A 78 -26.62 5.19 1.67
C GLU A 78 -25.45 5.57 2.59
N SER A 79 -24.41 6.24 2.08
CA SER A 79 -23.18 6.62 2.79
C SER A 79 -23.34 7.09 4.24
N ALA A 80 -24.39 7.84 4.57
CA ALA A 80 -24.65 8.28 5.94
C ALA A 80 -24.79 7.14 6.96
N THR A 81 -25.32 5.97 6.56
CA THR A 81 -25.54 4.83 7.47
C THR A 81 -24.23 4.13 7.85
N PHE A 82 -23.26 4.12 6.92
CA PHE A 82 -22.02 3.37 7.08
C PHE A 82 -20.82 4.28 7.38
N VAL A 83 -20.71 5.47 6.78
CA VAL A 83 -19.62 6.42 7.05
C VAL A 83 -19.65 6.89 8.51
N ALA A 84 -20.82 7.25 9.05
CA ALA A 84 -20.95 7.63 10.46
C ALA A 84 -20.68 6.49 11.44
N LYS A 85 -20.87 5.23 11.01
CA LYS A 85 -20.61 4.03 11.82
C LYS A 85 -19.16 3.55 11.73
N TYR A 86 -18.48 3.78 10.61
CA TYR A 86 -17.23 3.08 10.26
C TYR A 86 -16.05 4.00 9.94
N ALA A 87 -16.24 5.24 9.48
CA ALA A 87 -15.10 6.14 9.20
C ALA A 87 -14.36 6.57 10.47
N THR A 88 -15.01 6.49 11.63
CA THR A 88 -14.43 6.76 12.95
C THR A 88 -14.00 5.51 13.72
N GLN A 89 -14.31 4.29 13.24
CA GLN A 89 -14.17 3.05 14.02
C GLN A 89 -13.64 1.81 13.28
N SER A 90 -13.74 1.72 11.93
CA SER A 90 -13.45 0.46 11.22
C SER A 90 -12.77 0.60 9.85
N GLY A 91 -12.43 1.81 9.42
CA GLY A 91 -11.57 2.04 8.24
C GLY A 91 -12.06 1.42 6.93
N LEU A 92 -13.38 1.33 6.73
CA LEU A 92 -14.00 0.74 5.53
C LEU A 92 -13.39 1.34 4.26
N SER A 93 -12.78 0.48 3.44
CA SER A 93 -12.08 0.87 2.21
C SER A 93 -12.64 0.10 1.02
N LEU A 94 -13.02 0.80 -0.05
CA LEU A 94 -13.57 0.23 -1.28
C LEU A 94 -12.72 0.66 -2.49
N LEU A 95 -12.51 -0.25 -3.44
CA LEU A 95 -11.85 0.02 -4.71
C LEU A 95 -12.62 -0.64 -5.87
N SER A 96 -12.83 0.10 -6.96
CA SER A 96 -13.36 -0.47 -8.21
C SER A 96 -12.32 -1.35 -8.90
N ALA A 97 -12.70 -2.56 -9.30
CA ALA A 97 -11.83 -3.54 -9.97
C ALA A 97 -12.08 -3.62 -11.48
N GLY A 98 -12.28 -2.46 -12.13
CA GLY A 98 -12.61 -2.39 -13.56
C GLY A 98 -13.89 -3.14 -13.94
N SER A 99 -14.13 -3.30 -15.24
CA SER A 99 -15.37 -3.85 -15.78
C SER A 99 -15.29 -5.34 -16.16
N GLY A 100 -14.16 -6.01 -15.92
CA GLY A 100 -13.96 -7.44 -16.20
C GLY A 100 -12.60 -7.96 -15.70
N PRO A 101 -12.29 -9.26 -15.89
CA PRO A 101 -11.04 -9.88 -15.41
C PRO A 101 -9.78 -9.32 -16.08
N ALA A 102 -9.93 -8.76 -17.28
CA ALA A 102 -8.91 -7.98 -17.93
C ALA A 102 -9.30 -6.50 -17.92
N PHE A 103 -8.55 -5.68 -17.18
CA PHE A 103 -8.44 -4.24 -17.47
C PHE A 103 -8.18 -4.09 -18.97
N SER A 104 -9.14 -3.51 -19.68
CA SER A 104 -9.01 -3.26 -21.11
C SER A 104 -7.89 -2.25 -21.37
N ALA A 105 -7.31 -2.25 -22.58
CA ALA A 105 -6.33 -1.23 -22.97
C ALA A 105 -6.99 0.15 -23.22
N GLN A 106 -8.32 0.23 -23.12
CA GLN A 106 -9.07 1.46 -23.09
C GLN A 106 -9.05 2.01 -21.66
N GLU A 107 -8.88 3.33 -21.54
CA GLU A 107 -8.78 4.00 -20.25
C GLU A 107 -10.09 3.93 -19.46
N GLU A 108 -10.29 2.87 -18.67
CA GLU A 108 -11.46 2.75 -17.81
C GLU A 108 -11.41 3.78 -16.67
N ASP A 109 -12.53 4.45 -16.46
CA ASP A 109 -12.76 5.26 -15.28
C ASP A 109 -12.72 4.36 -14.02
N VAL A 110 -12.07 4.82 -12.96
CA VAL A 110 -11.92 4.06 -11.70
C VAL A 110 -12.26 4.94 -10.50
N TRP A 111 -12.69 4.32 -9.40
CA TRP A 111 -13.04 5.01 -8.17
C TRP A 111 -12.66 4.21 -6.92
N CYS A 112 -12.48 4.92 -5.81
CA CYS A 112 -12.24 4.32 -4.50
C CYS A 112 -12.92 5.13 -3.40
N ILE A 113 -13.25 4.48 -2.27
CA ILE A 113 -13.59 5.14 -1.01
C ILE A 113 -12.50 4.75 -0.03
N ASP A 114 -11.76 5.74 0.47
CA ASP A 114 -10.71 5.51 1.46
C ASP A 114 -11.28 5.37 2.89
N HIS A 115 -10.42 4.94 3.83
CA HIS A 115 -10.78 4.76 5.24
C HIS A 115 -11.29 6.04 5.94
N ARG A 116 -11.11 7.23 5.34
CA ARG A 116 -11.62 8.51 5.84
C ARG A 116 -13.05 8.81 5.36
N GLY A 117 -13.62 7.93 4.53
CA GLY A 117 -14.91 8.14 3.90
C GLY A 117 -14.88 9.17 2.76
N VAL A 118 -13.74 9.34 2.07
CA VAL A 118 -13.66 10.18 0.86
C VAL A 118 -13.77 9.30 -0.39
N LEU A 119 -14.83 9.51 -1.16
CA LEU A 119 -14.97 8.94 -2.50
C LEU A 119 -14.10 9.74 -3.46
N THR A 120 -13.11 9.10 -4.08
CA THR A 120 -12.31 9.69 -5.16
C THR A 120 -12.57 8.96 -6.47
N LEU A 121 -12.94 9.71 -7.50
CA LEU A 121 -13.10 9.25 -8.87
C LEU A 121 -11.87 9.71 -9.69
N SER A 122 -11.28 8.82 -10.47
CA SER A 122 -10.36 9.18 -11.56
C SER A 122 -11.02 8.83 -12.87
N VAL A 123 -11.48 9.86 -13.59
CA VAL A 123 -12.29 9.73 -14.79
C VAL A 123 -11.60 10.33 -16.01
N CYS A 124 -11.88 9.79 -17.19
CA CYS A 124 -11.48 10.37 -18.46
C CYS A 124 -12.18 11.72 -18.71
N LYS A 125 -11.70 12.46 -19.73
CA LYS A 125 -12.16 13.82 -20.03
C LYS A 125 -13.64 13.89 -20.36
N ASP A 126 -14.15 12.90 -21.09
CA ASP A 126 -15.53 12.90 -21.57
C ASP A 126 -16.50 12.54 -20.43
N THR A 127 -16.16 11.56 -19.60
CA THR A 127 -16.86 11.30 -18.33
C THR A 127 -16.82 12.52 -17.40
N TYR A 128 -15.67 13.20 -17.25
CA TYR A 128 -15.56 14.41 -16.43
C TYR A 128 -16.54 15.51 -16.88
N ASN A 129 -16.55 15.81 -18.18
CA ASN A 129 -17.46 16.79 -18.78
C ASN A 129 -18.94 16.37 -18.64
N GLY A 130 -19.23 15.07 -18.82
CA GLY A 130 -20.57 14.51 -18.66
C GLY A 130 -21.09 14.56 -17.23
N LEU A 131 -20.23 14.26 -16.24
CA LEU A 131 -20.56 14.36 -14.82
C LEU A 131 -20.92 15.82 -14.44
N GLY A 132 -20.09 16.79 -14.85
CA GLY A 132 -20.27 18.20 -14.48
C GLY A 132 -20.00 18.44 -12.99
N LEU A 133 -19.05 17.70 -12.42
CA LEU A 133 -18.59 17.82 -11.03
C LEU A 133 -17.23 18.53 -10.99
N VAL A 134 -16.94 19.20 -9.87
CA VAL A 134 -15.66 19.90 -9.69
C VAL A 134 -14.55 18.89 -9.41
N GLY A 135 -13.48 18.90 -10.20
CA GLY A 135 -12.30 18.06 -10.00
C GLY A 135 -11.00 18.77 -10.40
N LYS A 136 -9.88 18.10 -10.15
CA LYS A 136 -8.53 18.54 -10.53
C LYS A 136 -8.08 17.73 -11.76
N ARG A 137 -7.59 18.38 -12.81
CA ARG A 137 -6.96 17.69 -13.95
C ARG A 137 -5.67 17.02 -13.48
N VAL A 138 -5.54 15.73 -13.78
CA VAL A 138 -4.32 14.95 -13.59
C VAL A 138 -3.45 15.20 -14.83
N ALA A 139 -2.18 15.61 -14.66
CA ALA A 139 -1.31 15.92 -15.80
C ALA A 139 0.18 15.93 -15.41
N PHE A 140 0.90 14.87 -15.76
CA PHE A 140 2.30 14.70 -15.41
C PHE A 140 3.26 15.12 -16.54
N GLY A 141 4.40 15.72 -16.17
CA GLY A 141 5.44 16.15 -17.11
C GLY A 141 5.31 17.57 -17.67
N LYS A 142 6.24 17.93 -18.56
CA LYS A 142 6.40 19.25 -19.22
C LYS A 142 6.27 19.09 -20.74
N GLY A 143 5.56 20.01 -21.40
CA GLY A 143 5.44 20.07 -22.88
C GLY A 143 4.02 19.83 -23.42
N LYS A 144 3.91 19.73 -24.75
CA LYS A 144 2.68 19.37 -25.48
C LYS A 144 2.64 17.85 -25.68
N GLY A 145 1.92 17.14 -24.82
CA GLY A 145 1.94 15.68 -24.75
C GLY A 145 2.28 15.18 -23.34
N LYS A 146 1.54 15.67 -22.35
CA LYS A 146 1.68 15.21 -20.96
C LYS A 146 1.06 13.81 -20.82
N GLN A 147 1.70 12.91 -20.09
CA GLN A 147 1.09 11.62 -19.77
C GLN A 147 -0.02 11.87 -18.71
N GLY A 148 -1.16 11.20 -18.87
CA GLY A 148 -2.39 11.48 -18.12
C GLY A 148 -3.20 12.68 -18.64
N ASP A 149 -2.82 13.32 -19.75
CA ASP A 149 -3.55 14.49 -20.32
C ASP A 149 -4.94 14.12 -20.87
N GLY A 150 -5.89 14.03 -19.96
CA GLY A 150 -7.25 13.57 -20.18
C GLY A 150 -7.95 13.21 -18.87
N ARG A 151 -7.21 12.75 -17.87
CA ARG A 151 -7.78 12.31 -16.60
C ARG A 151 -8.03 13.44 -15.61
N HIS A 152 -9.10 13.28 -14.82
CA HIS A 152 -9.56 14.23 -13.82
C HIS A 152 -9.88 13.49 -12.52
N ALA A 153 -9.33 13.97 -11.42
CA ALA A 153 -9.59 13.48 -10.08
C ALA A 153 -10.72 14.32 -9.43
N ILE A 154 -11.82 13.67 -9.05
CA ILE A 154 -12.95 14.28 -8.33
C ILE A 154 -12.97 13.66 -6.93
N SER A 155 -12.84 14.46 -5.87
CA SER A 155 -12.93 14.01 -4.48
C SER A 155 -14.22 14.49 -3.83
N ILE A 156 -14.94 13.59 -3.17
CA ILE A 156 -16.25 13.79 -2.57
C ILE A 156 -16.21 13.26 -1.12
N PRO A 157 -16.15 14.14 -0.09
CA PRO A 157 -16.24 13.72 1.29
C PRO A 157 -17.65 13.23 1.61
N LEU A 158 -17.82 11.93 1.87
CA LEU A 158 -19.14 11.34 2.12
C LEU A 158 -19.67 11.66 3.52
N TYR A 159 -18.78 11.96 4.47
CA TYR A 159 -19.13 12.41 5.82
C TYR A 159 -19.77 13.81 5.84
N ALA A 160 -19.45 14.67 4.86
CA ALA A 160 -19.90 16.06 4.80
C ALA A 160 -21.36 16.22 4.33
N LYS A 161 -22.15 15.13 4.28
CA LYS A 161 -23.49 15.12 3.71
C LYS A 161 -24.42 16.14 4.37
N GLU A 162 -24.35 16.32 5.68
CA GLU A 162 -25.22 17.24 6.43
C GLU A 162 -24.83 18.72 6.27
N THR A 163 -23.54 19.01 6.08
CA THR A 163 -23.03 20.38 5.85
C THR A 163 -23.18 20.84 4.40
N GLU A 164 -23.29 19.91 3.46
CA GLU A 164 -23.46 20.18 2.04
C GLU A 164 -24.90 20.59 1.69
N SER A 165 -25.05 21.64 0.87
CA SER A 165 -26.38 22.09 0.45
C SER A 165 -27.15 21.01 -0.34
N VAL A 166 -28.45 20.91 -0.10
CA VAL A 166 -29.36 19.95 -0.77
C VAL A 166 -29.24 20.00 -2.30
N LYS A 167 -29.03 21.20 -2.87
CA LYS A 167 -28.84 21.39 -4.31
C LYS A 167 -27.56 20.71 -4.84
N ILE A 168 -26.43 20.88 -4.16
CA ILE A 168 -25.15 20.26 -4.57
C ILE A 168 -25.25 18.73 -4.43
N ARG A 169 -25.84 18.26 -3.32
CA ARG A 169 -26.11 16.83 -3.08
C ARG A 169 -26.94 16.21 -4.22
N ALA A 170 -28.06 16.85 -4.59
CA ALA A 170 -28.92 16.40 -5.68
C ALA A 170 -28.21 16.45 -7.05
N GLN A 171 -27.39 17.47 -7.30
CA GLN A 171 -26.56 17.55 -8.52
C GLN A 171 -25.55 16.40 -8.59
N ARG A 172 -24.88 16.05 -7.48
CA ARG A 172 -23.98 14.90 -7.39
C ARG A 172 -24.71 13.59 -7.66
N GLU A 173 -25.82 13.34 -6.97
CA GLU A 173 -26.59 12.10 -7.13
C GLU A 173 -27.11 11.95 -8.57
N ALA A 174 -27.56 13.05 -9.20
CA ALA A 174 -27.94 13.07 -10.61
C ALA A 174 -26.76 12.90 -11.58
N ALA A 175 -25.54 13.33 -11.23
CA ALA A 175 -24.35 13.09 -12.03
C ALA A 175 -23.94 11.61 -12.01
N LEU A 176 -23.90 10.99 -10.83
CA LEU A 176 -23.55 9.57 -10.68
C LEU A 176 -24.56 8.66 -11.39
N ARG A 177 -25.87 8.97 -11.31
CA ARG A 177 -26.89 8.22 -12.06
C ARG A 177 -26.72 8.32 -13.58
N ARG A 178 -26.45 9.52 -14.13
CA ARG A 178 -26.18 9.70 -15.56
C ARG A 178 -24.95 8.92 -16.05
N TRP A 179 -23.94 8.77 -15.19
CA TRP A 179 -22.75 7.96 -15.47
C TRP A 179 -23.04 6.45 -15.41
N GLU A 180 -23.90 5.99 -14.48
CA GLU A 180 -24.40 4.60 -14.48
C GLU A 180 -25.27 4.30 -15.71
N GLU A 181 -26.11 5.24 -16.15
CA GLU A 181 -26.87 5.15 -17.41
C GLU A 181 -25.95 5.10 -18.64
N GLN A 182 -24.81 5.79 -18.60
CA GLN A 182 -23.78 5.71 -19.64
C GLN A 182 -23.11 4.34 -19.65
N ARG A 183 -22.71 3.80 -18.50
CA ARG A 183 -22.18 2.44 -18.38
C ARG A 183 -23.18 1.36 -18.82
N ILE A 184 -24.48 1.56 -18.61
CA ILE A 184 -25.52 0.69 -19.20
C ILE A 184 -25.46 0.71 -20.74
N ARG A 185 -25.28 1.87 -21.37
CA ARG A 185 -25.22 1.98 -22.84
C ARG A 185 -23.92 1.41 -23.42
N GLU A 186 -22.81 1.54 -22.72
CA GLU A 186 -21.47 1.16 -23.21
C GLU A 186 -21.09 -0.29 -22.87
N ILE A 187 -21.41 -0.74 -21.65
CA ILE A 187 -20.96 -2.01 -21.07
C ILE A 187 -22.14 -2.96 -20.79
N GLY A 188 -23.39 -2.47 -20.89
CA GLY A 188 -24.60 -3.26 -20.62
C GLY A 188 -24.95 -3.40 -19.13
N SER A 189 -24.22 -2.74 -18.22
CA SER A 189 -24.42 -2.87 -16.77
C SER A 189 -24.16 -1.55 -16.02
N PRO A 190 -25.01 -1.18 -15.04
CA PRO A 190 -24.73 -0.07 -14.12
C PRO A 190 -23.79 -0.48 -12.97
N LEU A 191 -23.49 -1.78 -12.86
CA LEU A 191 -22.77 -2.32 -11.71
C LEU A 191 -21.26 -2.19 -11.90
N TRP A 192 -20.59 -1.89 -10.80
CA TRP A 192 -19.14 -1.89 -10.66
C TRP A 192 -18.70 -3.17 -9.97
N ASN A 193 -17.65 -3.82 -10.48
CA ASN A 193 -16.91 -4.79 -9.66
C ASN A 193 -16.18 -4.00 -8.57
N VAL A 194 -16.34 -4.42 -7.31
CA VAL A 194 -15.69 -3.77 -6.17
C VAL A 194 -15.03 -4.76 -5.24
N LEU A 195 -13.98 -4.25 -4.61
CA LEU A 195 -13.19 -4.92 -3.59
C LEU A 195 -13.31 -4.09 -2.33
N ALA A 196 -13.69 -4.73 -1.24
CA ALA A 196 -13.97 -4.07 0.02
C ALA A 196 -13.22 -4.75 1.18
N PHE A 197 -12.72 -3.92 2.08
CA PHE A 197 -12.08 -4.33 3.32
C PHE A 197 -12.63 -3.48 4.47
N SER A 198 -12.77 -4.08 5.65
CA SER A 198 -13.07 -3.35 6.88
C SER A 198 -12.43 -4.05 8.08
N GLU A 199 -11.97 -3.26 9.04
CA GLU A 199 -11.16 -3.69 10.17
C GLU A 199 -11.97 -4.36 11.28
N SER A 200 -13.12 -3.77 11.63
CA SER A 200 -13.91 -4.19 12.80
C SER A 200 -15.18 -4.99 12.45
N MET A 201 -15.42 -5.23 11.17
CA MET A 201 -16.67 -5.80 10.70
C MET A 201 -16.52 -7.32 10.58
N SER A 202 -17.44 -8.06 11.20
CA SER A 202 -17.59 -9.47 10.89
C SER A 202 -17.94 -9.64 9.41
N SER A 203 -17.75 -10.85 8.85
CA SER A 203 -18.24 -11.15 7.50
C SER A 203 -19.74 -10.87 7.38
N GLU A 204 -20.49 -11.10 8.46
CA GLU A 204 -21.92 -10.80 8.54
C GLU A 204 -22.21 -9.29 8.54
N ASP A 205 -21.42 -8.46 9.23
CA ASP A 205 -21.56 -6.99 9.20
C ASP A 205 -21.22 -6.40 7.83
N LEU A 206 -20.19 -6.93 7.16
CA LEU A 206 -19.83 -6.56 5.78
C LEU A 206 -20.97 -6.93 4.84
N GLU A 207 -21.41 -8.19 4.88
CA GLU A 207 -22.60 -8.61 4.16
C GLU A 207 -23.84 -7.76 4.49
N ASN A 208 -24.08 -7.40 5.75
CA ASN A 208 -25.26 -6.63 6.17
C ASN A 208 -25.20 -5.18 5.70
N THR A 209 -24.01 -4.58 5.73
CA THR A 209 -23.77 -3.23 5.18
C THR A 209 -23.95 -3.23 3.66
N PHE A 210 -23.51 -4.29 2.97
CA PHE A 210 -23.76 -4.46 1.53
C PHE A 210 -25.14 -5.03 1.18
N LYS A 211 -25.89 -5.61 2.13
CA LYS A 211 -27.31 -6.00 1.99
C LYS A 211 -28.21 -4.77 1.89
N LEU A 212 -27.82 -3.64 2.49
CA LEU A 212 -28.47 -2.34 2.25
C LEU A 212 -28.30 -1.91 0.78
N VAL A 213 -27.07 -2.01 0.26
CA VAL A 213 -26.69 -1.67 -1.13
C VAL A 213 -27.19 -2.70 -2.18
N LYS A 214 -28.11 -3.60 -1.83
CA LYS A 214 -28.60 -4.64 -2.77
C LYS A 214 -29.48 -4.06 -3.87
N ASN A 215 -29.14 -4.38 -5.12
CA ASN A 215 -30.15 -4.65 -6.13
C ASN A 215 -30.60 -6.10 -5.99
N GLN A 216 -31.90 -6.38 -6.18
CA GLN A 216 -32.46 -7.72 -6.02
C GLN A 216 -31.89 -8.74 -7.02
N ASP A 217 -31.30 -8.27 -8.13
CA ASP A 217 -30.74 -9.08 -9.21
C ASP A 217 -29.21 -9.24 -9.17
N ALA A 218 -28.51 -8.61 -8.21
CA ALA A 218 -27.04 -8.64 -8.16
C ALA A 218 -26.53 -9.93 -7.50
N LYS A 219 -25.53 -10.58 -8.12
CA LYS A 219 -24.84 -11.75 -7.57
C LYS A 219 -24.20 -11.40 -6.22
N PHE A 220 -24.25 -12.35 -5.29
CA PHE A 220 -23.79 -12.16 -3.91
C PHE A 220 -22.33 -11.68 -3.83
N PHE A 221 -22.06 -10.92 -2.78
CA PHE A 221 -20.70 -10.63 -2.35
C PHE A 221 -19.99 -11.92 -1.93
N GLU A 222 -18.76 -12.10 -2.39
CA GLU A 222 -17.92 -13.26 -2.13
C GLU A 222 -16.82 -12.88 -1.13
N LEU A 223 -16.88 -13.44 0.08
CA LEU A 223 -15.78 -13.36 1.04
C LEU A 223 -14.60 -14.16 0.48
N THR A 224 -13.54 -13.46 0.08
CA THR A 224 -12.32 -14.05 -0.45
C THR A 224 -11.22 -14.02 0.63
N PRO A 225 -10.66 -15.16 1.03
CA PRO A 225 -9.47 -15.18 1.88
C PRO A 225 -8.27 -14.59 1.12
N VAL A 226 -7.41 -13.87 1.83
CA VAL A 226 -6.09 -13.50 1.30
C VAL A 226 -5.25 -14.77 1.22
N HIS A 227 -4.64 -15.03 0.07
CA HIS A 227 -3.77 -16.20 -0.09
C HIS A 227 -2.47 -15.98 0.67
N PHE A 228 -2.12 -16.95 1.52
CA PHE A 228 -0.89 -16.97 2.30
C PHE A 228 0.04 -18.07 1.80
N GLN A 229 1.33 -17.74 1.66
CA GLN A 229 2.39 -18.67 1.30
C GLN A 229 3.58 -18.48 2.25
N LYS A 230 4.18 -19.59 2.69
CA LYS A 230 5.42 -19.65 3.47
C LYS A 230 6.46 -20.40 2.66
N ASN A 231 7.57 -19.74 2.36
CA ASN A 231 8.73 -20.33 1.70
C ASN A 231 9.93 -20.26 2.66
N VAL A 232 10.86 -21.21 2.54
CA VAL A 232 12.17 -21.14 3.19
C VAL A 232 13.23 -21.19 2.08
N LEU A 233 14.13 -20.23 2.09
CA LEU A 233 15.30 -20.17 1.22
C LEU A 233 16.49 -20.71 2.01
N GLU A 234 17.05 -21.82 1.54
CA GLU A 234 18.16 -22.53 2.19
C GLU A 234 19.51 -22.09 1.65
N ASP A 235 20.55 -22.15 2.50
CA ASP A 235 21.95 -21.84 2.17
C ASP A 235 22.15 -20.46 1.53
N ILE A 236 21.51 -19.44 2.09
CA ILE A 236 21.53 -18.04 1.61
C ILE A 236 22.63 -17.23 2.32
N HIS A 237 23.27 -16.31 1.60
CA HIS A 237 24.03 -15.22 2.21
C HIS A 237 23.06 -14.21 2.86
N VAL A 238 23.01 -14.21 4.18
CA VAL A 238 22.19 -13.33 5.03
C VAL A 238 23.04 -12.16 5.54
N PRO A 239 22.70 -10.90 5.22
CA PRO A 239 23.39 -9.72 5.74
C PRO A 239 23.30 -9.62 7.26
N VAL A 240 24.38 -9.20 7.91
CA VAL A 240 24.41 -8.84 9.32
C VAL A 240 24.04 -7.36 9.43
N VAL A 241 22.73 -7.11 9.53
CA VAL A 241 22.17 -5.75 9.47
C VAL A 241 22.53 -4.92 10.70
N GLN A 242 23.18 -3.78 10.46
CA GLN A 242 23.45 -2.75 11.47
C GLN A 242 22.95 -1.39 10.95
N LEU A 243 21.76 -0.98 11.37
CA LEU A 243 21.16 0.27 10.93
C LEU A 243 21.74 1.46 11.70
N ASN A 244 22.58 2.24 11.02
CA ASN A 244 23.15 3.48 11.51
C ASN A 244 22.26 4.68 11.16
N PRO A 245 22.24 5.75 12.00
CA PRO A 245 21.52 6.98 11.67
C PRO A 245 22.04 7.58 10.38
N ARG A 246 21.15 8.15 9.58
CA ARG A 246 21.55 8.89 8.39
C ARG A 246 22.46 10.07 8.79
N PRO A 247 23.64 10.24 8.17
CA PRO A 247 24.51 11.39 8.43
C PRO A 247 23.78 12.71 8.20
N TRP A 248 23.72 13.57 9.23
CA TRP A 248 23.00 14.83 9.13
C TRP A 248 23.86 15.92 8.46
N ARG A 249 23.33 16.55 7.41
CA ARG A 249 23.95 17.67 6.69
C ARG A 249 24.00 18.96 7.53
N GLN A 250 24.85 19.00 8.56
CA GLN A 250 25.07 20.18 9.40
C GLN A 250 26.21 21.07 8.89
N ASN A 251 27.16 20.51 8.11
CA ASN A 251 28.20 21.26 7.41
C ASN A 251 28.54 20.58 6.08
N THR A 252 28.87 21.38 5.05
CA THR A 252 29.20 20.95 3.68
C THR A 252 30.67 20.52 3.51
N SER A 253 31.26 19.84 4.50
CA SER A 253 32.58 19.24 4.34
C SER A 253 32.51 17.99 3.46
N VAL A 254 33.57 17.76 2.67
CA VAL A 254 33.68 16.60 1.76
C VAL A 254 33.52 15.28 2.51
N SER A 255 34.07 15.17 3.73
CA SER A 255 33.92 14.00 4.61
C SER A 255 32.46 13.59 4.85
N ASN A 256 31.56 14.58 4.98
CA ASN A 256 30.15 14.31 5.27
C ASN A 256 29.37 13.87 4.01
N GLN A 257 29.96 14.07 2.83
CA GLN A 257 29.41 13.56 1.56
C GLN A 257 29.82 12.10 1.37
N GLU A 258 31.09 11.77 1.62
CA GLU A 258 31.59 10.39 1.64
C GLU A 258 30.81 9.53 2.65
N GLU A 259 30.63 9.98 3.89
CA GLU A 259 29.81 9.27 4.90
C GLU A 259 28.33 9.10 4.49
N GLU A 260 27.74 10.07 3.78
CA GLU A 260 26.35 9.97 3.30
C GLU A 260 26.24 9.01 2.10
N GLU A 261 27.23 9.00 1.20
CA GLU A 261 27.32 8.09 0.06
C GLU A 261 27.52 6.63 0.52
N ASP A 262 28.44 6.37 1.45
CA ASP A 262 28.63 5.05 2.08
C ASP A 262 27.35 4.53 2.77
N TRP A 263 26.62 5.42 3.46
CA TRP A 263 25.35 5.09 4.10
C TRP A 263 24.27 4.74 3.07
N TYR A 264 24.22 5.48 1.96
CA TYR A 264 23.31 5.18 0.85
C TYR A 264 23.65 3.86 0.18
N GLU A 265 24.90 3.59 -0.19
CA GLU A 265 25.32 2.32 -0.80
C GLU A 265 24.98 1.12 0.09
N THR A 266 25.29 1.20 1.39
CA THR A 266 24.96 0.16 2.38
C THR A 266 23.44 -0.08 2.46
N THR A 267 22.65 0.99 2.42
CA THR A 267 21.19 0.93 2.55
C THR A 267 20.52 0.43 1.26
N GLU A 268 20.98 0.87 0.10
CA GLU A 268 20.51 0.42 -1.21
C GLU A 268 20.83 -1.06 -1.42
N GLY A 269 22.05 -1.51 -1.11
CA GLY A 269 22.43 -2.93 -1.18
C GLY A 269 21.57 -3.82 -0.26
N LEU A 270 21.18 -3.32 0.92
CA LEU A 270 20.25 -4.02 1.81
C LEU A 270 18.84 -4.13 1.20
N PHE A 271 18.31 -3.05 0.61
CA PHE A 271 17.01 -3.08 -0.06
C PHE A 271 17.02 -3.95 -1.34
N GLU A 272 18.12 -3.95 -2.10
CA GLU A 272 18.32 -4.86 -3.23
C GLU A 272 18.30 -6.33 -2.77
N TRP A 273 19.05 -6.65 -1.70
CA TRP A 273 19.04 -7.99 -1.11
C TRP A 273 17.62 -8.42 -0.67
N VAL A 274 16.87 -7.54 0.00
CA VAL A 274 15.49 -7.83 0.41
C VAL A 274 14.58 -8.08 -0.80
N GLY A 275 14.70 -7.26 -1.85
CA GLY A 275 13.97 -7.46 -3.10
C GLY A 275 14.29 -8.81 -3.74
N MET A 276 15.58 -9.14 -3.87
CA MET A 276 16.06 -10.41 -4.40
C MET A 276 15.60 -11.61 -3.57
N ALA A 277 15.51 -11.48 -2.25
CA ALA A 277 14.97 -12.51 -1.37
C ALA A 277 13.46 -12.72 -1.59
N GLY A 278 12.69 -11.64 -1.76
CA GLY A 278 11.26 -11.72 -2.10
C GLY A 278 10.97 -12.35 -3.46
N PHE A 279 11.91 -12.22 -4.41
CA PHE A 279 11.88 -12.94 -5.70
C PHE A 279 12.43 -14.38 -5.64
N GLY A 280 13.01 -14.82 -4.51
CA GLY A 280 13.67 -16.13 -4.40
C GLY A 280 14.88 -16.26 -5.32
N ALA A 281 15.62 -15.17 -5.56
CA ALA A 281 16.70 -15.12 -6.54
C ALA A 281 17.84 -16.10 -6.20
N THR A 282 18.24 -16.93 -7.17
CA THR A 282 19.30 -17.93 -6.99
C THR A 282 20.65 -17.32 -6.65
N ARG A 283 20.89 -16.06 -7.02
CA ARG A 283 22.13 -15.29 -6.76
C ARG A 283 22.39 -15.05 -5.28
N LEU A 284 21.39 -15.26 -4.41
CA LEU A 284 21.57 -15.18 -2.95
C LEU A 284 22.15 -16.46 -2.33
N LYS A 285 22.23 -17.57 -3.09
CA LYS A 285 22.76 -18.85 -2.57
C LYS A 285 24.27 -18.81 -2.39
N ALA A 286 24.76 -19.30 -1.25
CA ALA A 286 26.18 -19.36 -0.91
C ALA A 286 27.01 -20.33 -1.75
N ASN A 287 26.35 -21.19 -2.53
CA ASN A 287 26.98 -22.08 -3.51
C ASN A 287 26.78 -21.62 -4.96
N ASP A 288 26.21 -20.44 -5.19
CA ASP A 288 26.04 -19.92 -6.54
C ASP A 288 27.40 -19.58 -7.17
N ARG A 289 27.56 -19.94 -8.45
CA ARG A 289 28.80 -19.81 -9.20
C ARG A 289 28.49 -19.36 -10.63
N VAL A 290 28.01 -18.14 -10.75
CA VAL A 290 27.84 -17.48 -12.05
C VAL A 290 29.13 -16.78 -12.44
N ASP A 291 29.40 -16.76 -13.74
CA ASP A 291 30.48 -16.00 -14.35
C ASP A 291 30.34 -14.49 -14.00
N PRO A 292 31.39 -13.83 -13.45
CA PRO A 292 31.36 -12.39 -13.16
C PRO A 292 31.03 -11.50 -14.37
N PHE A 293 31.27 -11.97 -15.60
CA PHE A 293 30.87 -11.26 -16.83
C PHE A 293 29.37 -11.37 -17.15
N VAL A 294 28.61 -12.24 -16.46
CA VAL A 294 27.17 -12.46 -16.68
C VAL A 294 26.30 -11.72 -15.67
N ALA A 295 26.69 -11.62 -14.40
CA ALA A 295 26.07 -10.69 -13.45
C ALA A 295 27.00 -10.38 -12.25
N VAL A 296 26.93 -9.14 -11.79
CA VAL A 296 27.90 -8.50 -10.87
C VAL A 296 27.33 -8.32 -9.45
N TYR A 297 26.18 -8.94 -9.13
CA TYR A 297 25.60 -8.84 -7.79
C TYR A 297 26.47 -9.55 -6.76
N GLU A 298 26.79 -8.86 -5.68
CA GLU A 298 27.43 -9.38 -4.47
C GLU A 298 26.55 -9.06 -3.25
N PRO A 299 26.38 -9.98 -2.28
CA PRO A 299 25.54 -9.73 -1.11
C PRO A 299 26.18 -8.70 -0.16
N PRO A 300 25.40 -7.83 0.50
CA PRO A 300 25.93 -6.82 1.42
C PRO A 300 26.83 -7.43 2.52
N VAL A 301 28.00 -6.82 2.73
CA VAL A 301 29.03 -7.29 3.68
C VAL A 301 28.96 -6.44 4.96
N PRO A 302 29.05 -7.01 6.17
CA PRO A 302 29.24 -8.44 6.49
C PRO A 302 27.97 -9.29 6.30
N ALA A 303 28.16 -10.52 5.83
CA ALA A 303 27.11 -11.53 5.68
C ALA A 303 27.55 -12.88 6.26
N ARG A 304 26.58 -13.73 6.59
CA ARG A 304 26.76 -15.12 7.03
C ARG A 304 25.90 -16.07 6.18
N VAL A 305 26.26 -17.34 6.08
CA VAL A 305 25.39 -18.34 5.45
C VAL A 305 24.29 -18.76 6.44
N GLY A 306 23.05 -18.89 5.97
CA GLY A 306 21.92 -19.34 6.78
C GLY A 306 20.63 -19.46 5.97
N ASN A 307 19.53 -19.75 6.66
CA ASN A 307 18.21 -19.85 6.03
C ASN A 307 17.43 -18.54 6.20
N VAL A 308 16.57 -18.24 5.22
CA VAL A 308 15.68 -17.08 5.21
C VAL A 308 14.24 -17.58 5.08
N THR A 309 13.36 -17.13 5.96
CA THR A 309 11.93 -17.39 5.86
C THR A 309 11.26 -16.23 5.12
N HIS A 310 10.47 -16.57 4.11
CA HIS A 310 9.73 -15.63 3.28
C HIS A 310 8.23 -15.94 3.42
N LEU A 311 7.51 -15.03 4.07
CA LEU A 311 6.07 -15.08 4.23
C LEU A 311 5.42 -14.09 3.24
N LYS A 312 4.39 -14.54 2.54
CA LYS A 312 3.82 -13.86 1.37
C LYS A 312 2.29 -13.84 1.45
N TRP A 313 1.71 -12.63 1.42
CA TRP A 313 0.25 -12.42 1.34
C TRP A 313 -0.16 -11.85 -0.01
N THR A 314 -1.16 -12.45 -0.65
CA THR A 314 -1.66 -12.08 -1.98
C THR A 314 -3.19 -11.99 -1.98
N GLY A 315 -3.75 -10.79 -2.16
CA GLY A 315 -5.18 -10.50 -2.11
C GLY A 315 -5.42 -9.00 -1.93
N PHE A 316 -6.65 -8.56 -1.65
CA PHE A 316 -6.91 -7.18 -1.21
C PHE A 316 -6.69 -7.11 0.30
N ILE A 317 -5.70 -6.33 0.72
CA ILE A 317 -5.25 -6.24 2.09
C ILE A 317 -5.46 -4.80 2.53
N GLY A 318 -6.19 -4.62 3.62
CA GLY A 318 -6.42 -3.30 4.19
C GLY A 318 -5.34 -2.88 5.18
N PRO A 319 -5.25 -1.57 5.46
CA PRO A 319 -4.19 -1.00 6.29
C PRO A 319 -4.15 -1.56 7.71
N SER A 320 -5.27 -1.96 8.32
CA SER A 320 -5.24 -2.48 9.69
C SER A 320 -4.53 -3.83 9.84
N PHE A 321 -4.54 -4.69 8.81
CA PHE A 321 -3.73 -5.93 8.83
C PHE A 321 -2.25 -5.62 8.75
N VAL A 322 -1.86 -4.67 7.87
CA VAL A 322 -0.48 -4.17 7.77
C VAL A 322 -0.03 -3.55 9.09
N GLN A 323 -0.89 -2.79 9.75
CA GLN A 323 -0.61 -2.18 11.05
C GLN A 323 -0.44 -3.24 12.14
N SER A 324 -1.34 -4.23 12.21
CA SER A 324 -1.24 -5.37 13.13
C SER A 324 0.05 -6.16 12.93
N LEU A 325 0.53 -6.27 11.69
CA LEU A 325 1.81 -6.90 11.35
C LEU A 325 3.00 -6.09 11.89
N ILE A 326 3.03 -4.78 11.66
CA ILE A 326 4.07 -3.87 12.19
C ILE A 326 4.07 -3.90 13.72
N GLU A 327 2.91 -3.83 14.36
CA GLU A 327 2.75 -3.88 15.82
C GLU A 327 3.20 -5.22 16.41
N PHE A 328 2.82 -6.34 15.78
CA PHE A 328 3.27 -7.67 16.19
C PHE A 328 4.80 -7.78 16.15
N ILE A 329 5.42 -7.34 15.06
CA ILE A 329 6.89 -7.37 14.90
C ILE A 329 7.56 -6.48 15.95
N SER A 330 7.05 -5.26 16.14
CA SER A 330 7.56 -4.30 17.12
C SER A 330 7.50 -4.85 18.55
N HIS A 331 6.36 -5.44 18.92
CA HIS A 331 6.15 -6.06 20.22
C HIS A 331 7.04 -7.29 20.43
N HIS A 332 7.15 -8.17 19.43
CA HIS A 332 7.97 -9.37 19.51
C HIS A 332 9.46 -9.04 19.65
N LEU A 333 9.97 -8.08 18.86
CA LEU A 333 11.36 -7.63 18.96
C LEU A 333 11.67 -6.98 20.31
N ALA A 334 10.73 -6.27 20.92
CA ALA A 334 10.91 -5.63 22.22
C ALA A 334 10.76 -6.58 23.42
N GLN A 335 10.11 -7.75 23.29
CA GLN A 335 9.77 -8.62 24.43
C GLN A 335 10.38 -10.02 24.42
N SER A 336 10.68 -10.61 23.25
CA SER A 336 11.30 -11.94 23.17
C SER A 336 12.72 -11.93 23.75
N LEU A 337 13.28 -13.07 24.15
CA LEU A 337 14.72 -13.14 24.48
C LEU A 337 15.59 -13.01 23.22
N PRO A 338 16.84 -12.50 23.29
CA PRO A 338 17.69 -12.33 22.10
C PRO A 338 17.85 -13.58 21.23
N ALA A 339 17.96 -14.78 21.84
CA ALA A 339 18.04 -16.05 21.11
C ALA A 339 16.74 -16.44 20.36
N ASN A 340 15.61 -15.84 20.72
CA ASN A 340 14.29 -16.10 20.14
C ASN A 340 13.89 -15.05 19.07
N ARG A 341 14.74 -14.04 18.82
CA ARG A 341 14.49 -13.00 17.83
C ARG A 341 15.18 -13.30 16.50
N PRO A 342 14.59 -12.96 15.34
CA PRO A 342 15.36 -12.81 14.11
C PRO A 342 16.29 -11.59 14.23
N GLU A 343 17.44 -11.62 13.55
CA GLU A 343 18.44 -10.53 13.59
C GLU A 343 17.91 -9.22 12.98
N PHE A 344 17.07 -9.34 11.97
CA PHE A 344 16.28 -8.26 11.39
C PHE A 344 15.01 -8.85 10.76
N LEU A 345 14.04 -7.99 10.44
CA LEU A 345 12.94 -8.32 9.56
C LEU A 345 12.75 -7.21 8.54
N SER A 346 12.22 -7.57 7.37
CA SER A 346 11.82 -6.61 6.34
C SER A 346 10.39 -6.86 5.89
N ILE A 347 9.58 -5.80 5.81
CA ILE A 347 8.22 -5.79 5.26
C ILE A 347 8.24 -5.01 3.95
N SER A 348 7.99 -5.67 2.83
CA SER A 348 7.75 -5.00 1.54
C SER A 348 6.26 -4.98 1.23
N SER A 349 5.77 -3.87 0.67
CA SER A 349 4.37 -3.72 0.24
C SER A 349 4.29 -2.96 -1.08
N HIS A 350 3.28 -3.30 -1.89
CA HIS A 350 2.98 -2.61 -3.14
C HIS A 350 1.52 -2.14 -3.15
N ALA A 351 1.29 -0.87 -3.49
CA ALA A 351 -0.04 -0.30 -3.58
C ALA A 351 -0.77 -0.76 -4.86
N CYS A 352 -2.10 -0.72 -4.86
CA CYS A 352 -2.90 -1.00 -6.06
C CYS A 352 -2.56 0.01 -7.18
N THR A 353 -1.99 -0.45 -8.29
CA THR A 353 -1.49 0.45 -9.35
C THR A 353 -2.59 1.36 -9.93
N TRP A 354 -3.81 0.83 -10.01
CA TRP A 354 -5.02 1.51 -10.51
C TRP A 354 -5.87 2.22 -9.44
N ALA A 355 -5.43 2.30 -8.18
CA ALA A 355 -6.18 3.08 -7.19
C ALA A 355 -6.06 4.60 -7.46
N PRO A 356 -7.17 5.36 -7.48
CA PRO A 356 -7.13 6.82 -7.61
C PRO A 356 -6.35 7.53 -6.49
N VAL A 357 -6.27 6.89 -5.32
CA VAL A 357 -5.52 7.35 -4.14
C VAL A 357 -4.67 6.18 -3.67
N SER A 358 -3.34 6.33 -3.65
CA SER A 358 -2.42 5.33 -3.10
C SER A 358 -1.75 5.76 -1.79
N TYR A 359 -1.76 7.08 -1.52
CA TYR A 359 -1.13 7.69 -0.35
C TYR A 359 -2.03 8.72 0.35
N ILE A 360 -2.07 8.68 1.67
CA ILE A 360 -2.79 9.61 2.55
C ILE A 360 -1.84 10.08 3.65
N SER A 361 -1.30 11.29 3.52
CA SER A 361 -0.38 11.86 4.52
C SER A 361 -0.97 11.86 5.93
N THR A 362 -0.13 11.68 6.96
CA THR A 362 -0.53 11.72 8.38
C THR A 362 -1.33 12.98 8.75
N LYS A 363 -0.97 14.14 8.20
CA LYS A 363 -1.71 15.41 8.35
C LYS A 363 -3.16 15.33 7.88
N ALA A 364 -3.42 14.52 6.85
CA ALA A 364 -4.74 14.30 6.26
C ALA A 364 -5.53 13.14 6.93
N GLN A 365 -4.93 12.48 7.93
CA GLN A 365 -5.58 11.49 8.80
C GLN A 365 -6.03 12.12 10.13
N ALA A 366 -5.18 12.98 10.71
CA ALA A 366 -5.36 13.48 12.09
C ALA A 366 -6.61 14.34 12.33
N GLN A 367 -7.18 14.96 11.29
CA GLN A 367 -8.37 15.80 11.37
C GLN A 367 -9.16 15.72 10.05
N ALA A 368 -10.48 15.93 10.11
CA ALA A 368 -11.39 16.06 8.96
C ALA A 368 -11.13 17.36 8.18
N THR A 369 -9.94 17.46 7.60
CA THR A 369 -9.41 18.60 6.88
C THR A 369 -9.49 18.34 5.38
N ASP A 370 -9.70 19.40 4.59
CA ASP A 370 -9.72 19.36 3.11
C ASP A 370 -8.33 19.11 2.48
N VAL A 371 -7.44 18.41 3.18
CA VAL A 371 -6.14 17.98 2.66
C VAL A 371 -6.37 16.87 1.65
N THR A 372 -6.56 17.28 0.39
CA THR A 372 -6.65 16.37 -0.74
C THR A 372 -5.38 15.52 -0.82
N PRO A 373 -5.47 14.19 -1.03
CA PRO A 373 -4.30 13.36 -1.23
C PRO A 373 -3.49 13.82 -2.46
N PRO A 374 -2.21 13.42 -2.59
CA PRO A 374 -1.44 13.64 -3.81
C PRO A 374 -2.22 13.18 -5.04
N LEU A 375 -2.10 13.93 -6.14
CA LEU A 375 -2.63 13.47 -7.41
C LEU A 375 -1.77 12.32 -7.92
N ARG A 376 -2.45 11.31 -8.48
CA ARG A 376 -1.88 10.13 -9.11
C ARG A 376 -2.65 9.85 -10.41
N ASP A 377 -1.97 9.32 -11.42
CA ASP A 377 -2.64 8.76 -12.61
C ASP A 377 -2.76 7.24 -12.44
N PRO A 378 -3.95 6.67 -12.18
CA PRO A 378 -4.10 5.23 -11.97
C PRO A 378 -3.92 4.46 -13.29
N THR A 379 -2.68 4.08 -13.57
CA THR A 379 -2.27 3.27 -14.73
C THR A 379 -1.47 2.05 -14.30
N ARG A 380 -1.43 1.02 -15.15
CA ARG A 380 -0.65 -0.21 -14.91
C ARG A 380 0.87 0.05 -14.77
N GLU A 381 1.37 1.19 -15.27
CA GLU A 381 2.79 1.57 -15.17
C GLU A 381 3.16 2.26 -13.84
N VAL A 382 2.21 2.54 -12.94
CA VAL A 382 2.52 3.31 -11.72
C VAL A 382 3.01 2.41 -10.60
N GLU A 383 4.32 2.48 -10.38
CA GLU A 383 4.99 2.04 -9.17
C GLU A 383 4.58 2.90 -7.97
N ASP A 384 4.18 2.25 -6.87
CA ASP A 384 4.17 2.82 -5.53
C ASP A 384 4.33 1.65 -4.56
N SER A 385 5.49 1.58 -3.94
CA SER A 385 5.89 0.52 -3.04
C SER A 385 6.67 1.11 -1.88
N TRP A 386 6.71 0.37 -0.79
CA TRP A 386 7.58 0.69 0.33
C TRP A 386 8.18 -0.59 0.91
N CYS A 387 9.38 -0.45 1.46
CA CYS A 387 10.07 -1.51 2.17
C CYS A 387 10.56 -0.96 3.52
N LEU A 388 10.12 -1.59 4.60
CA LEU A 388 10.52 -1.27 5.97
C LEU A 388 11.44 -2.37 6.48
N VAL A 389 12.70 -2.06 6.81
CA VAL A 389 13.62 -2.96 7.50
C VAL A 389 13.76 -2.53 8.96
N VAL A 390 13.74 -3.50 9.87
CA VAL A 390 13.71 -3.32 11.33
C VAL A 390 14.71 -4.25 11.99
N THR A 391 15.50 -3.74 12.95
CA THR A 391 16.41 -4.54 13.78
C THR A 391 16.46 -4.01 15.22
N VAL A 392 17.01 -4.80 16.15
CA VAL A 392 17.27 -4.38 17.53
C VAL A 392 18.73 -3.93 17.62
N ARG A 393 18.94 -2.70 18.09
CA ARG A 393 20.28 -2.12 18.23
C ARG A 393 21.01 -2.75 19.42
N GLN A 394 22.09 -3.48 19.14
CA GLN A 394 23.01 -3.96 20.17
C GLN A 394 23.78 -2.77 20.76
N GLY A 395 23.60 -2.50 22.05
CA GLY A 395 24.30 -1.43 22.77
C GLY A 395 23.86 -1.32 24.22
N GLU A 396 24.73 -0.78 25.07
CA GLU A 396 24.47 -0.59 26.51
C GLU A 396 23.40 0.49 26.74
N SER A 397 22.14 0.08 26.79
CA SER A 397 21.05 0.92 27.25
C SER A 397 21.13 1.10 28.76
N THR A 398 21.53 2.29 29.21
CA THR A 398 21.53 2.68 30.63
C THR A 398 20.15 2.61 31.28
N ASP A 399 19.09 2.74 30.48
CA ASP A 399 17.70 2.84 30.94
C ASP A 399 16.94 1.51 30.84
N GLY A 400 17.62 0.42 30.47
CA GLY A 400 17.03 -0.92 30.37
C GLY A 400 16.01 -1.12 29.23
N GLN A 401 15.63 -0.06 28.51
CA GLN A 401 14.83 -0.18 27.29
C GLN A 401 15.74 -0.44 26.09
N GLU A 402 15.53 -1.58 25.42
CA GLU A 402 16.21 -1.88 24.17
C GLU A 402 15.77 -0.91 23.07
N LYS A 403 16.74 -0.44 22.28
CA LYS A 403 16.48 0.52 21.22
C LYS A 403 16.26 -0.23 19.91
N CYS A 404 15.14 0.04 19.25
CA CYS A 404 14.94 -0.33 17.86
C CYS A 404 15.84 0.51 16.95
N ALA A 405 16.16 0.01 15.77
CA ALA A 405 16.52 0.84 14.63
C ALA A 405 15.71 0.35 13.42
N TRP A 406 15.24 1.28 12.59
CA TRP A 406 14.50 0.96 11.37
C TRP A 406 14.88 1.91 10.24
N VAL A 407 14.73 1.42 9.01
CA VAL A 407 14.88 2.20 7.77
C VAL A 407 13.72 1.85 6.83
N LEU A 408 13.13 2.87 6.22
CA LEU A 408 11.97 2.79 5.33
C LEU A 408 12.34 3.44 4.01
N ALA A 409 12.35 2.66 2.92
CA ALA A 409 12.38 3.17 1.56
C ALA A 409 10.96 3.22 1.00
N GLU A 410 10.59 4.34 0.39
CA GLU A 410 9.34 4.54 -0.35
C GLU A 410 9.70 4.84 -1.82
N SER A 411 9.35 3.94 -2.74
CA SER A 411 9.52 4.15 -4.18
C SER A 411 8.20 4.62 -4.80
N VAL A 412 8.26 5.69 -5.62
CA VAL A 412 7.09 6.22 -6.32
C VAL A 412 7.43 6.54 -7.77
N GLY A 413 6.56 6.07 -8.67
CA GLY A 413 6.69 6.27 -10.11
C GLY A 413 6.48 7.73 -10.54
N LYS A 414 6.90 8.02 -11.77
CA LYS A 414 6.77 9.31 -12.49
C LYS A 414 5.35 9.93 -12.56
N HIS A 415 4.32 9.22 -12.11
CA HIS A 415 2.89 9.54 -12.21
C HIS A 415 2.20 9.70 -10.85
N ASP A 416 2.99 9.98 -9.83
CA ASP A 416 2.54 10.36 -8.49
C ASP A 416 3.20 11.68 -8.08
N SER A 417 2.45 12.55 -7.42
CA SER A 417 2.92 13.88 -6.98
C SER A 417 3.40 13.92 -5.52
N ARG A 418 3.46 12.77 -4.82
CA ARG A 418 3.93 12.65 -3.43
C ARG A 418 5.32 13.28 -3.23
N LEU A 419 6.25 13.06 -4.16
CA LEU A 419 7.66 13.48 -4.08
C LEU A 419 8.03 14.64 -5.03
N GLY A 420 7.09 15.56 -5.29
CA GLY A 420 7.28 16.80 -6.09
C GLY A 420 7.22 16.60 -7.60
#